data_AF-A0A6A5W9M9-F1
#
_entry.id   AF-A0A6A5W9M9-F1
#
_cell.length_a   1.000
_cell.length_b   1.000
_cell.length_c   1.000
_cell.angle_alpha   90.00
_cell.angle_beta   90.00
_cell.angle_gamma   90.00
#
_symmetry.space_group_name_H-M   'P 1'
#
loop_
_entity.id
_entity.type
_entity.pdbx_description
1 polymer ?
#
loop_
_entity_poly.entity_id
_entity_poly.type
_entity_poly.pdbx_seq_one_letter_code
_entity_poly.pdbx_strand_id
1 'polypeptide(L)'
;MATITGYTPLYHNNETTDSQVSDENDCQRPLKQNKLLRICAYSLLGVVSAVLLLSLGTLAGQRPSSTKEELHCGNSSTEARARGCVFDLLTNNWMPAYCADPYTDAEYREWVLDPKRHLGSWAYFHDEQGKNQVKSEEHLSDMVGQHIYTTTENHLAHCAFLARRMHRLVTGDIAAVAHNTFKHTIHCTSSLLKSFDGWDHEQVIGSTFDVGIVSCVK
;
A
#
# COMPACT_ATOMS: atom_id res chain seq x y z
N MET A 1 66.41 15.18 -21.64
CA MET A 1 67.10 14.71 -22.86
C MET A 1 66.02 14.42 -23.87
N ALA A 2 65.77 15.32 -24.81
CA ALA A 2 66.41 15.35 -26.14
C ALA A 2 66.08 14.03 -26.89
N THR A 3 65.51 14.03 -28.10
CA THR A 3 65.88 14.89 -29.22
C THR A 3 64.76 14.91 -30.28
N ILE A 4 64.53 16.10 -30.85
CA ILE A 4 63.96 16.32 -32.18
C ILE A 4 65.01 15.90 -33.22
N THR A 5 64.57 15.38 -34.37
CA THR A 5 65.06 15.61 -35.76
C THR A 5 64.49 14.46 -36.61
N GLY A 6 63.81 14.64 -37.73
CA GLY A 6 63.91 15.67 -38.77
C GLY A 6 64.52 15.01 -40.01
N TYR A 7 63.78 15.00 -41.14
CA TYR A 7 64.23 15.25 -42.53
C TYR A 7 63.38 14.55 -43.60
N THR A 8 62.69 15.37 -44.41
CA THR A 8 62.27 15.19 -45.82
C THR A 8 63.48 15.25 -46.76
N PRO A 9 63.46 14.73 -48.02
CA PRO A 9 62.99 15.55 -49.15
C PRO A 9 62.41 14.82 -50.40
N LEU A 10 61.42 15.51 -51.00
CA LEU A 10 61.25 15.92 -52.41
C LEU A 10 61.65 14.97 -53.57
N TYR A 11 60.69 14.72 -54.48
CA TYR A 11 60.93 14.72 -55.92
C TYR A 11 59.80 15.46 -56.66
N HIS A 12 60.22 16.21 -57.69
CA HIS A 12 59.53 17.27 -58.41
C HIS A 12 59.28 16.83 -59.87
N ASN A 13 58.35 17.54 -60.55
CA ASN A 13 58.20 17.80 -62.00
C ASN A 13 56.97 17.13 -62.65
N ASN A 14 55.93 17.91 -63.00
CA ASN A 14 55.74 18.69 -64.27
C ASN A 14 55.54 17.74 -65.46
N GLU A 15 54.66 17.95 -66.44
CA GLU A 15 53.71 18.97 -66.89
C GLU A 15 52.99 18.28 -68.06
N THR A 16 51.70 18.52 -68.29
CA THR A 16 51.23 18.79 -69.66
C THR A 16 49.84 19.39 -69.65
N THR A 17 49.80 20.58 -70.22
CA THR A 17 48.65 21.43 -70.52
C THR A 17 47.95 20.95 -71.80
N ASP A 18 46.71 21.41 -71.93
CA ASP A 18 46.03 21.76 -73.18
C ASP A 18 45.15 20.70 -73.86
N SER A 19 43.83 20.91 -73.76
CA SER A 19 43.02 21.35 -74.91
C SER A 19 41.54 21.39 -74.54
N GLN A 20 40.99 22.61 -74.50
CA GLN A 20 39.55 22.83 -74.65
C GLN A 20 39.22 22.70 -76.14
N VAL A 21 38.38 21.74 -76.52
CA VAL A 21 37.57 21.82 -77.75
C VAL A 21 36.17 21.28 -77.45
N SER A 22 35.21 22.04 -77.94
CA SER A 22 33.76 21.92 -77.87
C SER A 22 33.20 20.64 -78.48
N ASP A 23 32.07 20.16 -77.96
CA ASP A 23 30.81 20.24 -78.72
C ASP A 23 29.60 19.70 -77.93
N GLU A 24 28.47 20.34 -78.22
CA GLU A 24 27.12 20.05 -77.79
C GLU A 24 26.73 18.57 -77.92
N ASN A 25 26.03 18.01 -76.92
CA ASN A 25 24.61 17.72 -77.06
C ASN A 25 23.96 17.11 -75.80
N ASP A 26 22.69 17.48 -75.71
CA ASP A 26 21.58 17.19 -74.83
C ASP A 26 21.50 15.85 -74.04
N CYS A 27 20.70 15.93 -72.97
CA CYS A 27 20.01 14.88 -72.21
C CYS A 27 20.70 14.34 -70.94
N GLN A 28 20.36 14.93 -69.77
CA GLN A 28 20.01 14.19 -68.54
C GLN A 28 19.56 15.09 -67.35
N ARG A 29 18.24 15.21 -67.15
CA ARG A 29 17.64 15.24 -65.80
C ARG A 29 16.78 13.97 -65.72
N PRO A 30 16.94 13.10 -64.70
CA PRO A 30 16.29 13.36 -63.42
C PRO A 30 17.01 12.74 -62.19
N LEU A 31 18.10 13.33 -61.69
CA LEU A 31 18.64 13.00 -60.35
C LEU A 31 17.83 13.63 -59.20
N LYS A 32 16.95 14.60 -59.49
CA LYS A 32 16.10 15.29 -58.49
C LYS A 32 14.87 14.47 -58.07
N GLN A 33 14.23 13.73 -59.00
CA GLN A 33 13.02 12.96 -58.71
C GLN A 33 13.27 11.80 -57.72
N ASN A 34 14.40 11.08 -57.87
CA ASN A 34 14.75 9.98 -56.96
C ASN A 34 15.09 10.46 -55.54
N LYS A 35 15.65 11.67 -55.40
CA LYS A 35 15.92 12.28 -54.08
C LYS A 35 14.62 12.70 -53.39
N LEU A 36 13.71 13.34 -54.11
CA LEU A 36 12.38 13.71 -53.60
C LEU A 36 11.56 12.49 -53.18
N LEU A 37 11.53 11.44 -54.01
CA LEU A 37 10.82 10.19 -53.71
C LEU A 37 11.37 9.50 -52.46
N ARG A 38 12.70 9.47 -52.30
CA ARG A 38 13.36 8.93 -51.09
C ARG A 38 13.04 9.75 -49.84
N ILE A 39 13.05 11.08 -49.93
CA ILE A 39 12.68 11.96 -48.82
C ILE A 39 11.23 11.69 -48.40
N CYS A 40 10.29 11.63 -49.35
CA CYS A 40 8.90 11.29 -49.06
C CYS A 40 8.76 9.91 -48.42
N ALA A 41 9.49 8.91 -48.90
CA ALA A 41 9.47 7.57 -48.33
C ALA A 41 9.99 7.54 -46.88
N TYR A 42 11.10 8.22 -46.57
CA TYR A 42 11.61 8.31 -45.20
C TYR A 42 10.68 9.10 -44.28
N SER A 43 10.08 10.19 -44.77
CA SER A 43 9.08 10.95 -44.01
C SER A 43 7.84 10.10 -43.72
N LEU A 44 7.33 9.34 -44.69
CA LEU A 44 6.19 8.44 -44.50
C LEU A 44 6.55 7.32 -43.50
N LEU A 45 7.73 6.71 -43.63
CA LEU A 45 8.19 5.67 -42.70
C LEU A 45 8.33 6.20 -41.27
N GLY A 46 8.84 7.43 -41.12
CA GLY A 46 8.94 8.12 -39.83
C GLY A 46 7.59 8.42 -39.20
N VAL A 47 6.61 8.87 -40.00
CA VAL A 47 5.24 9.11 -39.53
C VAL A 47 4.56 7.80 -39.13
N VAL A 48 4.69 6.73 -39.93
CA VAL A 48 4.13 5.41 -39.60
C VAL A 48 4.76 4.85 -38.32
N SER A 49 6.08 4.98 -38.17
CA SER A 49 6.79 4.58 -36.95
C SER A 49 6.31 5.38 -35.73
N ALA A 50 6.14 6.70 -35.85
CA ALA A 50 5.61 7.53 -34.78
C ALA A 50 4.17 7.15 -34.40
N VAL A 51 3.30 6.88 -35.38
CA VAL A 51 1.92 6.43 -35.13
C VAL A 51 1.88 5.05 -34.48
N LEU A 52 2.76 4.13 -34.87
CA LEU A 52 2.91 2.81 -34.23
C LEU A 52 3.39 2.94 -32.78
N LEU A 53 4.38 3.79 -32.51
CA LEU A 53 4.86 4.04 -31.16
C LEU A 53 3.81 4.70 -30.26
N LEU A 54 3.03 5.65 -30.80
CA LEU A 54 1.92 6.29 -30.08
C LEU A 54 0.78 5.31 -29.80
N SER A 55 0.39 4.48 -30.76
CA SER A 55 -0.66 3.47 -30.58
C SER A 55 -0.25 2.37 -29.59
N LEU A 56 0.99 1.85 -29.68
CA LEU A 56 1.56 0.93 -28.68
C LEU A 56 1.62 1.57 -27.28
N GLY A 57 1.94 2.86 -27.19
CA GLY A 57 1.91 3.62 -25.94
C GLY A 57 0.50 3.74 -25.34
N THR A 58 -0.53 3.92 -26.17
CA THR A 58 -1.93 3.98 -25.69
C THR A 58 -2.47 2.62 -25.24
N LEU A 59 -2.09 1.52 -25.90
CA LEU A 59 -2.45 0.16 -25.44
C LEU A 59 -1.69 -0.24 -24.16
N ALA A 60 -0.44 0.19 -24.00
CA ALA A 60 0.34 -0.04 -22.78
C ALA A 60 -0.08 0.86 -21.59
N GLY A 61 -0.80 1.96 -21.87
CA GLY A 61 -1.24 2.94 -20.86
C GLY A 61 -2.55 2.60 -20.15
N GLN A 62 -3.32 1.63 -20.63
CA GLN A 62 -4.50 1.14 -19.93
C GLN A 62 -4.10 0.11 -18.87
N ARG A 63 -3.54 0.59 -17.75
CA ARG A 63 -3.54 -0.21 -16.53
C ARG A 63 -5.01 -0.42 -16.12
N PRO A 64 -5.51 -1.66 -15.98
CA PRO A 64 -6.81 -1.85 -15.34
C PRO A 64 -6.74 -1.15 -13.99
N SER A 65 -7.65 -0.19 -13.77
CA SER A 65 -7.81 0.42 -12.46
C SER A 65 -8.22 -0.70 -11.52
N SER A 66 -7.31 -1.14 -10.65
CA SER A 66 -7.66 -2.03 -9.55
C SER A 66 -8.60 -1.22 -8.65
N THR A 67 -9.91 -1.37 -8.88
CA THR A 67 -10.93 -0.86 -7.97
C THR A 67 -10.83 -1.69 -6.71
N LYS A 68 -10.16 -1.11 -5.71
CA LYS A 68 -10.16 -1.55 -4.32
C LYS A 68 -11.60 -1.83 -3.88
N GLU A 69 -11.92 -3.09 -3.61
CA GLU A 69 -13.26 -3.51 -3.17
C GLU A 69 -13.37 -3.26 -1.67
N GLU A 70 -14.35 -2.46 -1.24
CA GLU A 70 -14.60 -2.25 0.18
C GLU A 70 -15.56 -3.32 0.72
N LEU A 71 -15.12 -4.04 1.76
CA LEU A 71 -15.87 -5.07 2.45
C LEU A 71 -16.52 -4.48 3.70
N HIS A 72 -17.81 -4.73 3.92
CA HIS A 72 -18.58 -4.17 5.04
C HIS A 72 -19.49 -5.20 5.70
N CYS A 73 -19.71 -5.03 7.01
CA CYS A 73 -20.53 -5.92 7.84
C CYS A 73 -21.94 -5.40 8.15
N GLY A 74 -22.39 -4.36 7.45
CA GLY A 74 -23.69 -3.74 7.73
C GLY A 74 -23.64 -2.84 8.97
N ASN A 75 -24.78 -2.67 9.63
CA ASN A 75 -24.96 -1.71 10.74
C ASN A 75 -25.42 -2.35 12.06
N SER A 76 -25.54 -3.67 12.12
CA SER A 76 -25.92 -4.40 13.34
C SER A 76 -25.18 -5.74 13.47
N SER A 77 -25.13 -6.30 14.67
CA SER A 77 -24.55 -7.63 14.90
C SER A 77 -25.32 -8.72 14.13
N THR A 78 -26.63 -8.54 13.90
CA THR A 78 -27.44 -9.44 13.06
C THR A 78 -27.03 -9.37 11.60
N GLU A 79 -26.86 -8.17 11.03
CA GLU A 79 -26.39 -8.01 9.66
C GLU A 79 -24.95 -8.52 9.49
N ALA A 80 -24.09 -8.30 10.47
CA ALA A 80 -22.71 -8.77 10.45
C ALA A 80 -22.64 -10.29 10.37
N ARG A 81 -23.40 -11.00 11.22
CA ARG A 81 -23.52 -12.47 11.14
C ARG A 81 -24.08 -12.93 9.80
N ALA A 82 -25.13 -12.28 9.30
CA ALA A 82 -25.74 -12.62 8.01
C ALA A 82 -24.78 -12.44 6.82
N ARG A 83 -23.79 -11.54 6.94
CA ARG A 83 -22.75 -11.29 5.93
C ARG A 83 -21.49 -12.13 6.13
N GLY A 84 -21.46 -13.03 7.12
CA GLY A 84 -20.28 -13.86 7.40
C GLY A 84 -19.10 -13.09 8.01
N CYS A 85 -19.38 -11.94 8.63
CA CYS A 85 -18.37 -11.24 9.41
C CYS A 85 -18.10 -11.95 10.73
N VAL A 86 -16.92 -11.67 11.30
CA VAL A 86 -16.48 -12.22 12.58
C VAL A 86 -16.41 -11.13 13.62
N PHE A 87 -16.71 -11.47 14.87
CA PHE A 87 -16.47 -10.58 16.00
C PHE A 87 -15.02 -10.74 16.46
N ASP A 88 -14.27 -9.67 16.39
CA ASP A 88 -12.87 -9.60 16.80
C ASP A 88 -12.81 -8.99 18.20
N LEU A 89 -12.60 -9.84 19.21
CA LEU A 89 -12.60 -9.40 20.61
C LEU A 89 -11.45 -8.44 20.87
N LEU A 90 -10.31 -8.61 20.20
CA LEU A 90 -9.17 -7.70 20.34
C LEU A 90 -9.59 -6.25 20.04
N THR A 91 -10.38 -6.02 18.99
CA THR A 91 -10.80 -4.65 18.64
C THR A 91 -12.21 -4.31 19.12
N ASN A 92 -12.97 -5.28 19.63
CA ASN A 92 -14.39 -5.19 19.97
C ASN A 92 -15.26 -4.76 18.77
N ASN A 93 -14.93 -5.23 17.57
CA ASN A 93 -15.68 -4.89 16.36
C ASN A 93 -16.14 -6.13 15.60
N TRP A 94 -17.27 -6.01 14.91
CA TRP A 94 -17.56 -6.87 13.77
C TRP A 94 -16.74 -6.44 12.56
N MET A 95 -16.06 -7.39 11.94
CA MET A 95 -15.20 -7.13 10.79
C MET A 95 -15.31 -8.21 9.70
N PRO A 96 -15.06 -7.87 8.42
CA PRO A 96 -15.02 -8.87 7.36
C PRO A 96 -13.94 -9.90 7.66
N ALA A 97 -14.27 -11.19 7.51
CA ALA A 97 -13.35 -12.29 7.80
C ALA A 97 -12.03 -12.20 7.03
N TYR A 98 -12.05 -11.58 5.84
CA TYR A 98 -10.86 -11.31 5.02
C TYR A 98 -9.80 -10.45 5.74
N CYS A 99 -10.22 -9.60 6.67
CA CYS A 99 -9.38 -8.62 7.36
C CYS A 99 -9.16 -8.96 8.84
N ALA A 100 -9.69 -10.09 9.27
CA ALA A 100 -9.52 -10.58 10.61
C ALA A 100 -8.16 -11.27 10.76
N ASP A 101 -7.61 -11.20 11.96
CA ASP A 101 -6.48 -12.01 12.38
C ASP A 101 -6.94 -12.95 13.49
N PRO A 102 -7.42 -14.16 13.14
CA PRO A 102 -7.96 -15.10 14.12
C PRO A 102 -6.89 -15.59 15.09
N TYR A 103 -5.60 -15.53 14.73
CA TYR A 103 -4.52 -15.99 15.60
C TYR A 103 -4.27 -14.99 16.73
N THR A 104 -4.07 -13.71 16.42
CA THR A 104 -3.88 -12.70 17.47
C THR A 104 -5.14 -12.59 18.34
N ASP A 105 -6.32 -12.67 17.73
CA ASP A 105 -7.58 -12.59 18.45
C ASP A 105 -7.81 -13.79 19.39
N ALA A 106 -7.38 -15.00 19.00
CA ALA A 106 -7.36 -16.17 19.89
C ALA A 106 -6.38 -15.98 21.06
N GLU A 107 -5.16 -15.52 20.81
CA GLU A 107 -4.20 -15.23 21.89
C GLU A 107 -4.73 -14.17 22.86
N TYR A 108 -5.44 -13.17 22.35
CA TYR A 108 -6.08 -12.13 23.16
C TYR A 108 -7.24 -12.69 23.98
N ARG A 109 -8.10 -13.55 23.41
CA ARG A 109 -9.17 -14.24 24.16
C ARG A 109 -8.61 -15.05 25.32
N GLU A 110 -7.55 -15.82 25.08
CA GLU A 110 -6.89 -16.59 26.14
C GLU A 110 -6.38 -15.68 27.25
N TRP A 111 -5.72 -14.58 26.89
CA TRP A 111 -5.26 -13.59 27.85
C TRP A 111 -6.41 -12.97 28.64
N VAL A 112 -7.49 -12.56 27.96
CA VAL A 112 -8.66 -11.93 28.61
C VAL A 112 -9.31 -12.85 29.65
N LEU A 113 -9.27 -14.17 29.43
CA LEU A 113 -9.82 -15.19 30.29
C LEU A 113 -8.88 -15.67 31.39
N ASP A 114 -7.63 -15.18 31.47
CA ASP A 114 -6.68 -15.58 32.50
C ASP A 114 -7.15 -15.08 33.89
N PRO A 115 -7.44 -15.98 34.85
CA PRO A 115 -7.87 -15.59 36.19
C PRO A 115 -6.80 -14.83 37.00
N LYS A 116 -5.55 -14.81 36.54
CA LYS A 116 -4.43 -14.10 37.20
C LYS A 116 -4.37 -12.61 36.85
N ARG A 117 -5.20 -12.14 35.92
CA ARG A 117 -5.33 -10.71 35.60
C ARG A 117 -5.77 -9.90 36.81
N HIS A 118 -5.48 -8.60 36.80
CA HIS A 118 -5.66 -7.74 37.98
C HIS A 118 -7.10 -7.68 38.52
N LEU A 119 -8.12 -7.76 37.65
CA LEU A 119 -9.54 -7.91 38.03
C LEU A 119 -10.12 -9.29 37.70
N GLY A 120 -9.25 -10.30 37.54
CA GLY A 120 -9.64 -11.62 37.08
C GLY A 120 -10.03 -11.65 35.61
N SER A 121 -10.67 -12.76 35.23
CA SER A 121 -11.08 -13.00 33.86
C SER A 121 -12.25 -12.08 33.44
N TRP A 122 -12.30 -11.75 32.16
CA TRP A 122 -13.46 -11.13 31.52
C TRP A 122 -13.86 -9.74 32.09
N ALA A 123 -12.90 -8.84 32.27
CA ALA A 123 -13.11 -7.51 32.86
C ALA A 123 -13.79 -6.49 31.92
N TYR A 124 -15.04 -6.73 31.56
CA TYR A 124 -15.92 -5.84 30.78
C TYR A 124 -17.17 -5.50 31.57
N PHE A 125 -17.54 -4.22 31.63
CA PHE A 125 -18.59 -3.74 32.53
C PHE A 125 -19.51 -2.73 31.84
N HIS A 126 -20.75 -2.69 32.30
CA HIS A 126 -21.74 -1.69 31.90
C HIS A 126 -21.58 -0.35 32.65
N ASP A 127 -20.76 -0.32 33.69
CA ASP A 127 -20.54 0.85 34.54
C ASP A 127 -19.06 1.04 34.89
N GLU A 128 -18.72 2.30 35.15
CA GLU A 128 -17.38 2.74 35.57
C GLU A 128 -16.95 2.16 36.93
N GLN A 129 -17.92 1.80 37.79
CA GLN A 129 -17.61 1.25 39.11
C GLN A 129 -17.26 -0.25 39.06
N GLY A 130 -17.32 -0.89 37.88
CA GLY A 130 -17.02 -2.31 37.71
C GLY A 130 -17.99 -3.25 38.41
N LYS A 131 -19.24 -2.82 38.65
CA LYS A 131 -20.22 -3.60 39.43
C LYS A 131 -21.10 -4.51 38.57
N ASN A 132 -21.39 -4.09 37.35
CA ASN A 132 -22.27 -4.80 36.43
C ASN A 132 -21.45 -5.33 35.26
N GLN A 133 -20.94 -6.55 35.42
CA GLN A 133 -20.13 -7.22 34.39
C GLN A 133 -20.98 -7.63 33.18
N VAL A 134 -20.42 -7.46 31.98
CA VAL A 134 -21.01 -7.99 30.74
C VAL A 134 -20.98 -9.52 30.81
N LYS A 135 -22.11 -10.16 30.51
CA LYS A 135 -22.32 -11.58 30.79
C LYS A 135 -21.39 -12.54 30.04
N SER A 136 -21.03 -12.22 28.80
CA SER A 136 -20.23 -13.09 27.93
C SER A 136 -19.76 -12.34 26.70
N GLU A 137 -18.84 -12.93 25.94
CA GLU A 137 -18.43 -12.43 24.63
C GLU A 137 -19.60 -12.34 23.65
N GLU A 138 -20.49 -13.34 23.64
CA GLU A 138 -21.69 -13.30 22.80
C GLU A 138 -22.61 -12.14 23.17
N HIS A 139 -22.75 -11.83 24.47
CA HIS A 139 -23.53 -10.68 24.88
C HIS A 139 -22.85 -9.37 24.47
N LEU A 140 -21.52 -9.28 24.60
CA LEU A 140 -20.72 -8.13 24.16
C LEU A 140 -20.84 -7.91 22.65
N SER A 141 -20.82 -8.98 21.85
CA SER A 141 -20.89 -8.89 20.38
C SER A 141 -22.22 -8.33 19.88
N ASP A 142 -23.31 -8.48 20.66
CA ASP A 142 -24.62 -7.91 20.36
C ASP A 142 -24.78 -6.44 20.78
N MET A 143 -23.81 -5.86 21.46
CA MET A 143 -23.87 -4.50 22.00
C MET A 143 -23.43 -3.42 21.01
N VAL A 144 -23.54 -3.65 19.70
CA VAL A 144 -23.15 -2.67 18.67
C VAL A 144 -23.72 -1.27 18.98
N GLY A 145 -22.84 -0.28 19.06
CA GLY A 145 -23.16 1.12 19.40
C GLY A 145 -23.28 1.43 20.88
N GLN A 146 -23.07 0.46 21.77
CA GLN A 146 -23.06 0.68 23.23
C GLN A 146 -21.64 0.91 23.74
N HIS A 147 -21.57 1.70 24.82
CA HIS A 147 -20.35 2.04 25.53
C HIS A 147 -20.05 1.02 26.63
N ILE A 148 -18.81 0.54 26.67
CA ILE A 148 -18.36 -0.51 27.59
C ILE A 148 -17.14 -0.03 28.36
N TYR A 149 -17.13 -0.33 29.66
CA TYR A 149 -16.03 -0.01 30.57
C TYR A 149 -15.12 -1.23 30.72
N THR A 150 -13.82 -0.99 30.79
CA THR A 150 -12.80 -2.04 30.98
C THR A 150 -11.59 -1.49 31.73
N THR A 151 -10.62 -2.36 32.00
CA THR A 151 -9.44 -1.99 32.77
C THR A 151 -8.40 -1.26 31.92
N THR A 152 -7.57 -0.44 32.58
CA THR A 152 -6.37 0.12 31.96
C THR A 152 -5.45 -0.98 31.45
N GLU A 153 -5.34 -2.09 32.18
CA GLU A 153 -4.61 -3.29 31.75
C GLU A 153 -5.13 -3.82 30.40
N ASN A 154 -6.45 -3.90 30.23
CA ASN A 154 -7.08 -4.35 28.98
C ASN A 154 -6.76 -3.42 27.81
N HIS A 155 -6.81 -2.11 28.04
CA HIS A 155 -6.50 -1.08 27.05
C HIS A 155 -5.03 -1.14 26.60
N LEU A 156 -4.10 -1.37 27.52
CA LEU A 156 -2.67 -1.48 27.21
C LEU A 156 -2.37 -2.80 26.49
N ALA A 157 -2.99 -3.90 26.91
CA ALA A 157 -2.87 -5.19 26.23
C ALA A 157 -3.37 -5.11 24.79
N HIS A 158 -4.52 -4.47 24.53
CA HIS A 158 -5.03 -4.24 23.18
C HIS A 158 -3.95 -3.70 22.22
N CYS A 159 -3.17 -2.71 22.68
CA CYS A 159 -2.07 -2.13 21.90
C CYS A 159 -0.95 -3.15 21.62
N ALA A 160 -0.56 -3.90 22.65
CA ALA A 160 0.51 -4.90 22.55
C ALA A 160 0.15 -6.05 21.62
N PHE A 161 -1.10 -6.53 21.65
CA PHE A 161 -1.59 -7.57 20.75
C PHE A 161 -1.76 -7.05 19.31
N LEU A 162 -2.24 -5.81 19.12
CA LEU A 162 -2.28 -5.20 17.78
C LEU A 162 -0.90 -5.12 17.11
N ALA A 163 0.18 -4.97 17.87
CA ALA A 163 1.53 -5.05 17.30
C ALA A 163 1.83 -6.44 16.67
N ARG A 164 1.31 -7.53 17.25
CA ARG A 164 1.42 -8.89 16.67
C ARG A 164 0.62 -9.01 15.38
N ARG A 165 -0.59 -8.45 15.34
CA ARG A 165 -1.40 -8.35 14.11
C ARG A 165 -0.68 -7.58 13.00
N MET A 166 -0.02 -6.47 13.35
CA MET A 166 0.78 -5.73 12.37
C MET A 166 1.99 -6.53 11.86
N HIS A 167 2.65 -7.31 12.71
CA HIS A 167 3.71 -8.22 12.27
C HIS A 167 3.17 -9.23 11.25
N ARG A 168 2.05 -9.89 11.56
CA ARG A 168 1.36 -10.85 10.67
C ARG A 168 0.95 -10.23 9.33
N LEU A 169 0.54 -8.97 9.32
CA LEU A 169 0.25 -8.24 8.08
C LEU A 169 1.52 -8.05 7.23
N VAL A 170 2.63 -7.66 7.87
CA VAL A 170 3.89 -7.38 7.16
C VAL A 170 4.57 -8.66 6.65
N THR A 171 4.42 -9.78 7.35
CA THR A 171 4.91 -11.09 6.91
C THR A 171 4.00 -11.77 5.89
N GLY A 172 2.77 -11.28 5.72
CA GLY A 172 1.78 -11.83 4.78
C GLY A 172 0.97 -12.99 5.34
N ASP A 173 0.99 -13.22 6.66
CA ASP A 173 0.16 -14.23 7.33
C ASP A 173 -1.32 -13.84 7.36
N ILE A 174 -1.62 -12.54 7.27
CA ILE A 174 -2.96 -12.00 7.06
C ILE A 174 -2.96 -11.06 5.85
N ALA A 175 -4.08 -10.99 5.15
CA ALA A 175 -4.17 -10.28 3.86
C ALA A 175 -4.41 -8.77 4.02
N ALA A 176 -5.12 -8.37 5.07
CA ALA A 176 -5.52 -6.99 5.30
C ALA A 176 -5.82 -6.76 6.78
N VAL A 177 -5.99 -5.49 7.15
CA VAL A 177 -6.49 -5.05 8.45
C VAL A 177 -7.64 -4.07 8.24
N ALA A 178 -8.53 -3.97 9.22
CA ALA A 178 -9.57 -2.95 9.22
C ALA A 178 -8.99 -1.52 9.15
N HIS A 179 -9.77 -0.60 8.60
CA HIS A 179 -9.39 0.81 8.55
C HIS A 179 -9.08 1.34 9.95
N ASN A 180 -7.89 1.91 10.10
CA ASN A 180 -7.48 2.61 11.32
C ASN A 180 -6.69 3.87 10.95
N THR A 181 -6.61 4.82 11.86
CA THR A 181 -5.87 6.07 11.66
C THR A 181 -4.52 6.02 12.35
N PHE A 182 -3.51 6.63 11.74
CA PHE A 182 -2.20 6.75 12.39
C PHE A 182 -2.28 7.55 13.71
N LYS A 183 -3.23 8.47 13.84
CA LYS A 183 -3.52 9.17 15.11
C LYS A 183 -3.89 8.19 16.22
N HIS A 184 -4.69 7.17 15.92
CA HIS A 184 -5.03 6.12 16.89
C HIS A 184 -3.79 5.30 17.28
N THR A 185 -2.92 4.98 16.31
CA THR A 185 -1.62 4.33 16.60
C THR A 185 -0.72 5.17 17.51
N ILE A 186 -0.64 6.48 17.30
CA ILE A 186 0.12 7.39 18.16
C ILE A 186 -0.48 7.41 19.58
N HIS A 187 -1.81 7.50 19.69
CA HIS A 187 -2.49 7.47 20.98
C HIS A 187 -2.13 6.20 21.76
N CYS A 188 -2.30 5.04 21.12
CA CYS A 188 -2.17 3.74 21.77
C CYS A 188 -0.71 3.47 22.21
N THR A 189 0.26 3.80 21.35
CA THR A 189 1.69 3.69 21.66
C THR A 189 2.13 4.67 22.75
N SER A 190 1.58 5.89 22.77
CA SER A 190 1.86 6.86 23.83
C SER A 190 1.31 6.40 25.18
N SER A 191 0.11 5.81 25.21
CA SER A 191 -0.48 5.22 26.42
C SER A 191 0.39 4.07 26.96
N LEU A 192 0.90 3.21 26.07
CA LEU A 192 1.81 2.14 26.45
C LEU A 192 3.13 2.67 27.03
N LEU A 193 3.74 3.68 26.40
CA LEU A 193 4.97 4.29 26.89
C LEU A 193 4.77 4.95 28.27
N LYS A 194 3.68 5.68 28.46
CA LYS A 194 3.34 6.29 29.75
C LYS A 194 3.18 5.26 30.89
N SER A 195 2.73 4.05 30.57
CA SER A 195 2.59 2.99 31.59
C SER A 195 3.93 2.57 32.20
N PHE A 196 5.07 2.89 31.57
CA PHE A 196 6.40 2.64 32.12
C PHE A 196 6.83 3.68 33.17
N ASP A 197 6.22 4.87 33.17
CA ASP A 197 6.54 5.94 34.13
C ASP A 197 5.85 5.74 35.49
N GLY A 198 5.02 4.72 35.61
CA GLY A 198 4.26 4.35 36.80
C GLY A 198 2.81 4.03 36.48
N TRP A 199 2.23 3.11 37.24
CA TRP A 199 0.80 2.80 37.16
C TRP A 199 0.08 3.55 38.27
N ASP A 200 -0.84 4.44 37.88
CA ASP A 200 -1.80 4.96 38.83
C ASP A 200 -2.77 3.84 39.20
N HIS A 201 -2.57 3.28 40.40
CA HIS A 201 -3.36 2.17 40.92
C HIS A 201 -4.79 2.58 41.33
N GLU A 202 -5.11 3.87 41.31
CA GLU A 202 -6.38 4.37 41.82
C GLU A 202 -7.55 4.18 40.83
N GLN A 203 -7.27 4.04 39.53
CA GLN A 203 -8.29 3.79 38.49
C GLN A 203 -8.10 2.45 37.79
N VAL A 204 -8.61 1.40 38.42
CA VAL A 204 -8.55 0.04 37.88
C VAL A 204 -9.43 -0.10 36.62
N ILE A 205 -10.64 0.48 36.63
CA ILE A 205 -11.51 0.66 35.46
C ILE A 205 -11.19 2.03 34.84
N GLY A 206 -10.07 2.11 34.12
CA GLY A 206 -9.55 3.37 33.57
C GLY A 206 -9.70 3.50 32.06
N SER A 207 -10.50 2.66 31.40
CA SER A 207 -10.68 2.71 29.96
C SER A 207 -12.08 2.31 29.52
N THR A 208 -12.45 2.77 28.33
CA THR A 208 -13.73 2.48 27.71
C THR A 208 -13.59 2.31 26.20
N PHE A 209 -14.57 1.67 25.58
CA PHE A 209 -14.68 1.52 24.14
C PHE A 209 -16.14 1.38 23.73
N ASP A 210 -16.43 1.58 22.44
CA ASP A 210 -17.73 1.27 21.85
C ASP A 210 -17.63 -0.03 21.05
N VAL A 211 -18.62 -0.91 21.18
CA VAL A 211 -18.70 -2.10 20.31
C VAL A 211 -19.07 -1.64 18.92
N GLY A 212 -18.20 -1.90 17.95
CA GLY A 212 -18.31 -1.30 16.63
C GLY A 212 -18.49 -2.28 15.49
N ILE A 213 -18.57 -1.71 14.30
CA ILE A 213 -18.54 -2.40 13.02
C ILE A 213 -17.54 -1.66 12.14
N VAL A 214 -16.61 -2.41 11.54
CA VAL A 214 -15.54 -1.83 10.72
C VAL A 214 -15.58 -2.41 9.29
N SER A 215 -15.07 -1.62 8.36
CA SER A 215 -14.83 -2.04 6.98
C SER A 215 -13.34 -2.24 6.72
N CYS A 216 -13.03 -2.86 5.58
CA CYS A 216 -11.67 -2.95 5.09
C CYS A 216 -11.65 -3.06 3.56
N VAL A 217 -10.47 -2.91 2.98
CA VAL A 217 -10.27 -2.97 1.53
C VAL A 217 -9.57 -4.26 1.14
N LYS A 218 -10.07 -4.89 0.08
CA LYS A 218 -9.48 -6.05 -0.58
C LYS A 218 -8.68 -5.67 -1.82
#